data_AF-A0A218QTR9-F1
#
_entry.id   AF-A0A218QTR9-F1
#
_cell.length_a   1.000
_cell.length_b   1.000
_cell.length_c   1.000
_cell.angle_alpha   90.00
_cell.angle_beta   90.00
_cell.angle_gamma   90.00
#
_symmetry.space_group_name_H-M   'P 1'
#
loop_
_entity.id
_entity.type
_entity.pdbx_description
1 polymer ?
#
loop_
_entity_poly.entity_id
_entity_poly.type
_entity_poly.pdbx_seq_one_letter_code
_entity_poly.pdbx_strand_id
1 'polypeptide(L)' 'MNPIELEWQHLKKDELSGQMFDDELDLAYAVINGIQARGERGNYNTERVKFYSNSTP' A
#
# COMPACT_ATOMS: atom_id res chain seq x y z
N MET A 1 -17.12 2.66 -11.51
CA MET A 1 -16.07 3.20 -10.62
C MET A 1 -15.34 2.01 -10.02
N ASN A 2 -14.00 2.03 -9.97
CA ASN A 2 -13.22 0.89 -9.50
C ASN A 2 -13.11 0.95 -7.96
N PRO A 3 -13.59 -0.04 -7.19
CA PRO A 3 -13.60 -0.01 -5.73
C PRO A 3 -12.25 0.31 -5.08
N ILE A 4 -11.14 -0.02 -5.75
CA ILE A 4 -9.78 0.26 -5.27
C ILE A 4 -9.48 1.76 -5.15
N GLU A 5 -10.16 2.62 -5.92
CA GLU A 5 -9.94 4.07 -5.91
C GLU A 5 -10.24 4.68 -4.54
N LEU A 6 -11.27 4.17 -3.86
CA LEU A 6 -11.63 4.62 -2.52
C LEU A 6 -10.56 4.23 -1.49
N GLU A 7 -10.05 2.99 -1.59
CA GLU A 7 -8.99 2.52 -0.70
C GLU A 7 -7.71 3.35 -0.83
N TRP A 8 -7.37 3.76 -2.06
CA TRP A 8 -6.24 4.67 -2.32
C TRP A 8 -6.45 6.07 -1.76
N GLN A 9 -7.69 6.59 -1.77
CA GLN A 9 -7.98 7.89 -1.15
C GLN A 9 -7.78 7.84 0.36
N HIS A 10 -8.26 6.78 1.01
CA HIS A 10 -7.99 6.55 2.42
C HIS A 10 -6.49 6.44 2.67
N LEU A 11 -5.75 5.66 1.85
CA LEU A 11 -4.31 5.43 2.06
C LEU A 11 -3.52 6.73 2.06
N LYS A 12 -3.82 7.61 1.11
CA LYS A 12 -3.16 8.90 0.99
C LYS A 12 -3.51 9.84 2.14
N LYS A 13 -4.75 9.83 2.58
CA LYS A 13 -5.27 10.77 3.59
C LYS A 13 -4.88 10.37 5.01
N ASP A 14 -5.07 9.10 5.34
CA ASP A 14 -5.09 8.60 6.71
C ASP A 14 -3.75 7.97 7.09
N GLU A 15 -3.05 7.32 6.15
CA GLU A 15 -1.78 6.64 6.40
C GLU A 15 -0.54 7.44 5.96
N LEU A 16 -0.56 8.06 4.77
CA LEU A 16 0.60 8.82 4.26
C LEU A 16 0.58 10.31 4.65
N SER A 17 -0.61 10.86 4.88
CA SER A 17 -0.93 12.20 5.43
C SER A 17 0.18 13.25 5.39
N GLY A 18 0.47 13.81 4.21
CA GLY A 18 1.37 14.96 4.06
C GLY A 18 2.87 14.66 4.23
N GLN A 19 3.25 13.39 4.27
CA GLN A 19 4.66 12.98 4.14
C GLN A 19 5.20 13.35 2.76
N MET A 20 6.42 13.89 2.74
CA MET A 20 7.23 13.99 1.53
C MET A 20 8.16 12.78 1.49
N PHE A 21 8.49 12.33 0.28
CA PHE A 21 9.36 11.18 0.06
C PHE A 21 10.52 11.63 -0.82
N ASP A 22 11.73 11.20 -0.44
CA ASP A 22 12.94 11.58 -1.17
C ASP A 22 13.04 10.85 -2.53
N ASP A 23 12.54 9.62 -2.60
CA ASP A 23 12.52 8.81 -3.80
C ASP A 23 11.36 7.79 -3.84
N GLU A 24 11.29 7.02 -4.93
CA GLU A 24 10.26 5.99 -5.12
C GLU A 24 10.38 4.81 -4.14
N LEU A 25 11.58 4.51 -3.65
CA LEU A 25 11.82 3.42 -2.71
C LEU A 25 11.26 3.81 -1.33
N ASP A 26 11.51 5.04 -0.90
CA ASP A 26 10.95 5.61 0.34
C ASP A 26 9.42 5.64 0.29
N LEU A 27 8.84 6.13 -0.82
CA LEU A 27 7.40 6.07 -1.04
C LEU A 27 6.85 4.63 -0.97
N ALA A 28 7.53 3.66 -1.58
CA ALA A 28 7.09 2.26 -1.56
C ALA A 28 7.08 1.69 -0.13
N TYR A 29 8.09 2.01 0.69
CA TYR A 29 8.12 1.59 2.09
C TYR A 29 7.02 2.26 2.91
N ALA A 30 6.77 3.56 2.71
CA ALA A 30 5.70 4.27 3.39
C ALA A 30 4.32 3.67 3.06
N VAL A 31 4.07 3.32 1.79
CA VAL A 31 2.85 2.62 1.36
C VAL A 31 2.70 1.27 2.05
N ILE A 32 3.76 0.45 2.08
CA ILE A 32 3.74 -0.86 2.75
C ILE A 32 3.43 -0.71 4.24
N ASN A 33 4.10 0.21 4.92
CA ASN A 33 3.91 0.47 6.35
C ASN A 33 2.49 0.99 6.64
N GLY A 34 1.96 1.88 5.80
CA GLY A 34 0.60 2.38 5.93
C GLY A 34 -0.44 1.26 5.84
N ILE A 35 -0.32 0.38 4.84
CA ILE A 35 -1.20 -0.77 4.68
C ILE A 35 -1.11 -1.69 5.90
N GLN A 36 0.10 -2.00 6.38
CA GLN A 36 0.29 -2.85 7.56
C GLN A 36 -0.34 -2.22 8.82
N ALA A 37 -0.09 -0.94 9.08
CA ALA A 37 -0.66 -0.23 10.22
C ALA A 37 -2.20 -0.19 10.18
N ARG A 38 -2.78 -0.04 8.99
CA ARG A 38 -4.23 -0.14 8.79
C ARG A 38 -4.76 -1.53 9.14
N GLY A 39 -4.05 -2.58 8.72
CA GLY A 39 -4.39 -3.98 9.05
C GLY A 39 -4.34 -4.26 10.55
N GLU A 40 -3.27 -3.84 11.21
CA GLU A 40 -3.12 -3.96 12.66
C GLU A 40 -4.26 -3.25 13.41
N ARG A 41 -4.63 -2.04 12.98
CA ARG A 41 -5.77 -1.29 13.55
C ARG A 41 -7.12 -1.98 13.30
N GLY A 42 -7.26 -2.62 12.14
CA GLY A 42 -8.47 -3.32 11.72
C GLY A 42 -8.57 -4.78 12.19
N ASN A 43 -7.56 -5.28 12.90
CA ASN A 43 -7.45 -6.69 13.32
C ASN A 43 -7.51 -7.68 12.14
N TYR A 44 -6.82 -7.35 11.03
CA TYR A 44 -6.63 -8.25 9.89
C TYR A 44 -5.18 -8.25 9.42
N ASN A 45 -4.74 -9.39 8.88
CA ASN A 45 -3.39 -9.55 8.35
C ASN A 45 -3.30 -8.98 6.92
N THR A 46 -2.15 -8.38 6.62
CA THR A 46 -1.81 -7.89 5.27
C THR A 46 -0.70 -8.74 4.68
N GLU A 47 -0.86 -9.16 3.43
CA GLU A 47 0.13 -9.97 2.72
C GLU A 47 0.68 -9.23 1.50
N ARG A 48 1.99 -9.38 1.27
CA ARG A 48 2.65 -8.87 0.07
C ARG A 48 2.78 -9.99 -0.95
N VAL A 49 2.12 -9.84 -2.09
CA VAL A 49 2.16 -10.81 -3.19
C VAL A 49 3.11 -10.32 -4.28
N LYS A 50 4.04 -11.18 -4.70
CA LYS A 50 4.88 -10.95 -5.88
C LYS A 50 4.27 -11.67 -7.07
N PHE A 51 3.86 -10.93 -8.10
CA PHE A 51 3.45 -11.53 -9.36
C PHE A 51 4.71 -11.97 -10.12
N TYR A 52 4.87 -13.28 -10.29
CA TYR A 52 5.84 -13.82 -11.23
C TYR A 52 5.22 -13.72 -12.62
N SER A 53 5.94 -13.17 -13.59
CA SER A 53 5.55 -13.35 -14.98
C SER A 53 5.61 -14.84 -15.26
N ASN A 54 4.50 -15.44 -15.70
CA ASN A 54 4.56 -16.77 -16.32
C ASN A 54 5.35 -16.61 -17.61
N SER A 55 6.68 -16.72 -17.53
CA SER A 55 7.51 -16.99 -18.69
C SER A 55 7.21 -18.44 -19.08
N THR A 56 6.13 -18.65 -19.82
CA THR A 56 5.95 -19.87 -20.60
C THR A 56 7.19 -20.04 -21.48
N PRO A 57 7.87 -21.20 -21.46
CA PRO A 57 9.01 -21.49 -22.33
C PRO A 57 8.67 -21.34 -23.81
#